data_AF-A0AA38GI28-F1
#
_entry.id   AF-A0AA38GI28-F1
#
_cell.length_a   1.000
_cell.length_b   1.000
_cell.length_c   1.000
_cell.angle_alpha   90.00
_cell.angle_beta   90.00
_cell.angle_gamma   90.00
#
_symmetry.space_group_name_H-M   'P 1'
#
loop_
_entity.id
_entity.type
_entity.pdbx_description
1 polymer ?
#
loop_
_entity_poly.entity_id
_entity_poly.type
_entity_poly.pdbx_seq_one_letter_code
_entity_poly.pdbx_strand_id
1 'polypeptide(L)'
;MDPETLASQLKEKYLDGMQMMIQMQCEALVEKFGVSPLICGVAGPIWLHFVASTHVLEQGWANESLQVADALHGDLKERDQDYKSKYQKSKKFKAEPRSSLYGKKTQIIWARSIKDRIRLTISLAISFLACHTAREAVLPTDVIKWALEGKLPYLAAFVNIEKMLSSVSQQWPLSPKYLLRPT
;
A
#
# COMPACT_ATOMS: atom_id res chain seq x y z
N MET A 1 -2.75 17.30 15.46
CA MET A 1 -3.57 16.40 14.63
C MET A 1 -4.03 15.25 15.49
N ASP A 2 -5.31 14.92 15.41
CA ASP A 2 -5.88 13.75 16.06
C ASP A 2 -5.38 12.44 15.37
N PRO A 3 -5.11 11.35 16.11
CA PRO A 3 -4.62 10.10 15.53
C PRO A 3 -5.51 9.49 14.46
N GLU A 4 -6.83 9.64 14.60
CA GLU A 4 -7.81 9.12 13.65
C GLU A 4 -7.75 9.91 12.33
N THR A 5 -7.52 11.22 12.44
CA THR A 5 -7.31 12.09 11.27
C THR A 5 -6.03 11.68 10.53
N LEU A 6 -4.93 11.42 11.25
CA LEU A 6 -3.66 11.01 10.65
C LEU A 6 -3.76 9.63 9.96
N ALA A 7 -4.43 8.68 10.60
CA ALA A 7 -4.69 7.35 10.02
C ALA A 7 -5.57 7.44 8.76
N SER A 8 -6.59 8.30 8.79
CA SER A 8 -7.47 8.54 7.65
C SER A 8 -6.71 9.17 6.48
N GLN A 9 -5.86 10.17 6.74
CA GLN A 9 -4.99 10.78 5.72
C GLN A 9 -4.02 9.76 5.12
N LEU A 10 -3.41 8.89 5.94
CA LEU A 10 -2.51 7.85 5.44
C LEU A 10 -3.25 6.88 4.50
N LYS A 11 -4.46 6.48 4.88
CA LYS A 11 -5.33 5.61 4.08
C LYS A 11 -5.72 6.28 2.75
N GLU A 12 -6.20 7.51 2.80
CA GLU A 12 -6.56 8.30 1.61
C GLU A 12 -5.38 8.38 0.64
N LYS A 13 -4.20 8.79 1.13
CA LYS A 13 -3.00 8.93 0.31
C LYS A 13 -2.53 7.60 -0.29
N TYR A 14 -2.68 6.49 0.44
CA TYR A 14 -2.38 5.17 -0.11
C TYR A 14 -3.31 4.80 -1.27
N LEU A 15 -4.62 5.04 -1.11
CA LEU A 15 -5.61 4.75 -2.14
C LEU A 15 -5.47 5.68 -3.35
N ASP A 16 -5.20 6.97 -3.14
CA ASP A 16 -4.87 7.95 -4.18
C ASP A 16 -3.67 7.46 -5.00
N GLY A 17 -2.59 7.07 -4.31
CA GLY A 17 -1.38 6.56 -4.96
C GLY A 17 -1.62 5.29 -5.77
N MET A 18 -2.45 4.37 -5.27
CA MET A 18 -2.89 3.18 -6.00
C MET A 18 -3.70 3.53 -7.25
N GLN A 19 -4.65 4.46 -7.14
CA GLN A 19 -5.44 4.94 -8.27
C GLN A 19 -4.55 5.58 -9.35
N MET A 20 -3.60 6.43 -8.94
CA MET A 20 -2.62 7.01 -9.87
C MET A 20 -1.75 5.94 -10.53
N MET A 21 -1.37 4.89 -9.79
CA MET A 21 -0.62 3.76 -10.34
C MET A 21 -1.43 3.01 -11.40
N ILE A 22 -2.71 2.72 -11.13
CA ILE A 22 -3.62 2.08 -12.08
C ILE A 22 -3.79 2.95 -13.34
N GLN A 23 -3.98 4.25 -13.18
CA GLN A 23 -4.11 5.19 -14.30
C GLN A 23 -2.86 5.16 -15.20
N MET A 24 -1.66 5.30 -14.62
CA MET A 24 -0.40 5.24 -15.37
C MET A 24 -0.19 3.88 -16.07
N GLN A 25 -0.66 2.79 -15.46
CA GLN A 25 -0.60 1.46 -16.07
C GLN A 25 -1.52 1.37 -17.28
N CYS A 26 -2.77 1.82 -17.17
CA CYS A 26 -3.71 1.87 -18.28
C CYS A 26 -3.22 2.77 -19.42
N GLU A 27 -2.71 3.96 -19.12
CA GLU A 27 -2.12 4.85 -20.13
C GLU A 27 -0.94 4.20 -20.86
N ALA A 28 -0.03 3.56 -20.13
CA ALA A 28 1.09 2.84 -20.74
C ALA A 28 0.64 1.63 -21.59
N LEU A 29 -0.45 0.95 -21.20
CA LEU A 29 -1.06 -0.14 -21.99
C LEU A 29 -1.57 0.38 -23.35
N VAL A 30 -2.23 1.54 -23.34
CA VAL A 30 -2.70 2.20 -24.57
C VAL A 30 -1.51 2.64 -25.43
N GLU A 31 -0.59 3.40 -24.85
CA GLU A 31 0.50 4.05 -25.59
C GLU A 31 1.53 3.06 -26.16
N LYS A 32 1.89 2.02 -25.39
CA LYS A 32 3.01 1.14 -25.73
C LYS A 32 2.58 -0.20 -26.31
N PHE A 33 1.34 -0.63 -26.05
CA PHE A 33 0.86 -1.96 -26.40
C PHE A 33 -0.39 -1.93 -27.29
N GLY A 34 -0.90 -0.74 -27.64
CA GLY A 34 -2.01 -0.58 -28.60
C GLY A 34 -3.36 -1.06 -28.07
N VAL A 35 -3.50 -1.17 -26.75
CA VAL A 35 -4.76 -1.54 -26.08
C VAL A 35 -5.77 -0.41 -26.25
N SER A 36 -7.06 -0.72 -26.39
CA SER A 36 -8.11 0.30 -26.53
C SER A 36 -8.10 1.31 -25.36
N PRO A 37 -8.21 2.63 -25.65
CA PRO A 37 -8.36 3.66 -24.61
C PRO A 37 -9.56 3.47 -23.68
N LEU A 38 -10.53 2.62 -24.05
CA LEU A 38 -11.67 2.24 -23.23
C LEU A 38 -11.24 1.73 -21.84
N ILE A 39 -10.10 1.04 -21.74
CA ILE A 39 -9.63 0.49 -20.47
C ILE A 39 -9.46 1.55 -19.37
N CYS A 40 -9.11 2.79 -19.73
CA CYS A 40 -8.95 3.89 -18.78
C CYS A 40 -10.29 4.26 -18.12
N GLY A 41 -11.39 4.19 -18.87
CA GLY A 41 -12.74 4.41 -18.34
C GLY A 41 -13.27 3.22 -17.53
N VAL A 42 -12.85 2.00 -17.88
CA VAL A 42 -13.31 0.76 -17.22
C VAL A 42 -12.56 0.48 -15.90
N ALA A 43 -11.29 0.85 -15.81
CA ALA A 43 -10.47 0.58 -14.62
C ALA A 43 -10.99 1.28 -13.35
N GLY A 44 -11.54 2.50 -13.48
CA GLY A 44 -12.05 3.28 -12.35
C GLY A 44 -13.17 2.58 -11.58
N PRO A 45 -14.28 2.18 -12.22
CA PRO A 45 -15.34 1.41 -11.58
C PRO A 45 -14.83 0.11 -10.92
N ILE A 46 -13.99 -0.66 -11.61
CA ILE A 46 -13.44 -1.91 -11.05
C ILE A 46 -12.66 -1.63 -9.77
N TRP A 47 -11.78 -0.60 -9.78
CA TRP A 47 -11.03 -0.19 -8.60
C TRP A 47 -11.94 0.20 -7.44
N LEU A 48 -12.95 1.05 -7.69
CA LEU A 48 -13.86 1.51 -6.65
C LEU A 48 -14.70 0.37 -6.05
N HIS A 49 -15.18 -0.57 -6.89
CA HIS A 49 -15.87 -1.76 -6.42
C HIS A 49 -14.97 -2.64 -5.54
N PHE A 50 -13.69 -2.80 -5.91
CA PHE A 50 -12.72 -3.52 -5.08
C PHE A 50 -12.45 -2.80 -3.75
N VAL A 51 -12.25 -1.48 -3.76
CA VAL A 51 -12.01 -0.72 -2.52
C VAL A 51 -13.21 -0.87 -1.56
N ALA A 52 -14.43 -0.78 -2.10
CA ALA A 52 -15.64 -0.99 -1.31
C ALA A 52 -15.70 -2.39 -0.68
N SER A 53 -15.33 -3.44 -1.42
CA SER A 53 -15.37 -4.82 -0.91
C SER A 53 -14.29 -5.14 0.13
N THR A 54 -13.22 -4.35 0.20
CA THR A 54 -12.15 -4.53 1.21
C THR A 54 -12.52 -3.98 2.59
N HIS A 55 -13.60 -3.20 2.68
CA HIS A 55 -14.00 -2.50 3.91
C HIS A 55 -12.89 -1.61 4.51
N VAL A 56 -11.86 -1.25 3.74
CA VAL A 56 -10.71 -0.47 4.23
C VAL A 56 -11.10 0.91 4.73
N LEU A 57 -12.21 1.46 4.19
CA LEU A 57 -12.72 2.77 4.54
C LEU A 57 -13.49 2.78 5.87
N GLU A 58 -13.84 1.63 6.43
CA GLU A 58 -14.56 1.53 7.71
C GLU A 58 -13.76 2.12 8.88
N GLN A 59 -14.50 2.52 9.93
CA GLN A 59 -13.94 3.07 11.16
C GLN A 59 -13.26 1.97 11.99
N GLY A 60 -12.35 2.35 12.89
CA GLY A 60 -11.71 1.42 13.83
C GLY A 60 -10.47 0.68 13.32
N TRP A 61 -10.21 0.66 12.01
CA TRP A 61 -9.01 0.03 11.41
C TRP A 61 -7.69 0.46 12.07
N ALA A 62 -7.56 1.75 12.42
CA ALA A 62 -6.35 2.30 13.02
C ALA A 62 -6.07 1.67 14.39
N ASN A 63 -7.11 1.46 15.19
CA ASN A 63 -7.02 0.85 16.52
C ASN A 63 -6.80 -0.66 16.43
N GLU A 64 -7.52 -1.34 15.53
CA GLU A 64 -7.32 -2.77 15.25
C GLU A 64 -5.86 -3.06 14.85
N SER A 65 -5.31 -2.24 13.96
CA SER A 65 -3.93 -2.40 13.48
C SER A 65 -2.89 -2.29 14.61
N LEU A 66 -3.16 -1.46 15.62
CA LEU A 66 -2.31 -1.32 16.80
C LEU A 66 -2.47 -2.50 17.75
N GLN A 67 -3.70 -2.95 18.00
CA GLN A 67 -3.95 -4.13 18.83
C GLN A 67 -3.28 -5.38 18.26
N VAL A 68 -3.38 -5.60 16.94
CA VAL A 68 -2.70 -6.72 16.26
C VAL A 68 -1.18 -6.61 16.40
N ALA A 69 -0.62 -5.41 16.25
CA ALA A 69 0.82 -5.19 16.42
C ALA A 69 1.28 -5.42 17.86
N ASP A 70 0.49 -5.00 18.84
CA ASP A 70 0.76 -5.21 20.27
C ASP A 70 0.67 -6.69 20.65
N ALA A 71 -0.31 -7.44 20.13
CA ALA A 71 -0.45 -8.88 20.32
C ALA A 71 0.77 -9.64 19.76
N LEU A 72 1.18 -9.35 18.53
CA LEU A 72 2.38 -9.94 17.92
C LEU A 72 3.65 -9.64 18.73
N HIS A 73 3.76 -8.44 19.30
CA HIS A 73 4.87 -8.08 20.18
C HIS A 73 4.80 -8.79 21.55
N GLY A 74 3.60 -9.06 22.07
CA GLY A 74 3.37 -9.88 23.26
C GLY A 74 3.83 -11.32 23.06
N ASP A 75 3.38 -11.96 21.97
CA ASP A 75 3.73 -13.35 21.63
C ASP A 75 5.23 -13.55 21.38
N LEU A 76 5.90 -12.54 20.83
CA LEU A 76 7.36 -12.55 20.67
C LEU A 76 8.07 -12.47 22.03
N LYS A 77 7.53 -11.74 23.01
CA LYS A 77 8.10 -11.65 24.35
C LYS A 77 7.87 -12.91 25.18
N GLU A 78 6.72 -13.57 25.04
CA GLU A 78 6.45 -14.86 25.69
C GLU A 78 7.35 -15.96 25.11
N ARG A 79 7.52 -16.02 23.78
CA ARG A 79 8.49 -16.94 23.15
C ARG A 79 9.95 -16.63 23.53
N ASP A 80 10.30 -15.35 23.66
CA ASP A 80 11.64 -14.95 24.13
C ASP A 80 11.85 -15.28 25.62
N GLN A 81 10.80 -15.28 26.45
CA GLN A 81 10.89 -15.65 27.86
C GLN A 81 11.15 -17.14 28.04
N ASP A 82 10.54 -17.99 27.20
CA ASP A 82 10.79 -19.43 27.18
C ASP A 82 12.23 -19.76 26.72
N TYR A 83 12.77 -18.98 25.77
CA TYR A 83 14.17 -19.07 25.32
C TYR A 83 15.19 -18.40 26.28
N LYS A 84 14.79 -17.46 27.13
CA LYS A 84 15.68 -16.73 28.05
C LYS A 84 15.99 -17.43 29.37
N SER A 85 15.50 -18.66 29.59
CA SER A 85 15.92 -19.45 30.77
C SER A 85 17.37 -19.98 30.69
N LYS A 86 18.06 -19.87 29.53
CA LYS A 86 19.41 -20.42 29.36
C LYS A 86 20.57 -19.46 29.14
N TYR A 87 20.35 -18.18 28.85
CA TYR A 87 21.47 -17.24 28.62
C TYR A 87 21.14 -15.83 29.13
N GLN A 88 21.48 -15.58 30.40
CA GLN A 88 21.70 -14.23 30.88
C GLN A 88 23.01 -13.70 30.30
N LYS A 89 22.94 -12.68 29.43
CA LYS A 89 23.70 -11.42 29.55
C LYS A 89 23.52 -10.53 28.31
N SER A 90 23.27 -9.24 28.58
CA SER A 90 23.64 -8.08 27.76
C SER A 90 22.79 -7.75 26.53
N LYS A 91 21.89 -6.76 26.66
CA LYS A 91 22.16 -5.32 26.38
C LYS A 91 20.85 -4.55 26.61
N LYS A 92 20.98 -3.36 27.22
CA LYS A 92 19.88 -2.41 27.46
C LYS A 92 19.22 -2.04 26.12
N PHE A 93 18.18 -2.76 25.73
CA PHE A 93 17.16 -2.21 24.84
C PHE A 93 16.47 -1.12 25.68
N LYS A 94 16.82 0.14 25.41
CA LYS A 94 16.04 1.27 25.89
C LYS A 94 14.61 1.00 25.44
N ALA A 95 13.76 0.62 26.39
CA ALA A 95 12.32 0.69 26.20
C ALA A 95 12.05 2.16 25.91
N GLU A 96 11.82 2.47 24.64
CA GLU A 96 11.29 3.78 24.29
C GLU A 96 10.06 4.00 25.17
N PRO A 97 9.99 5.14 25.87
CA PRO A 97 8.88 5.40 26.77
C PRO A 97 7.57 5.32 25.96
N ARG A 98 6.58 4.66 26.57
CA ARG A 98 5.19 4.57 26.08
C ARG A 98 4.52 5.93 25.82
N SER A 99 5.24 7.05 26.00
CA SER A 99 4.83 8.42 25.67
C SER A 99 4.96 8.78 24.17
N SER A 100 5.43 7.87 23.31
CA SER A 100 5.39 8.02 21.83
C SER A 100 4.26 7.18 21.20
N LEU A 101 3.08 7.17 21.83
CA LEU A 101 1.91 6.42 21.34
C LEU A 101 1.45 6.82 19.91
N TYR A 102 1.91 7.98 19.42
CA TYR A 102 1.50 8.55 18.12
C TYR A 102 2.69 9.08 17.30
N GLY A 103 3.81 8.36 17.32
CA GLY A 103 5.03 8.70 16.56
C GLY A 103 5.14 8.02 15.19
N LYS A 104 6.31 8.16 14.54
CA LYS A 104 6.63 7.52 13.24
C LYS A 104 6.41 5.99 13.23
N LYS A 105 6.55 5.32 14.39
CA LYS A 105 6.31 3.88 14.52
C LYS A 105 4.85 3.49 14.27
N THR A 106 3.91 4.25 14.83
CA THR A 106 2.46 4.06 14.63
C THR A 106 2.09 4.18 13.15
N GLN A 107 2.63 5.20 12.48
CA GLN A 107 2.43 5.40 11.03
C GLN A 107 2.97 4.23 10.21
N ILE A 108 4.13 3.66 10.58
CA ILE A 108 4.71 2.48 9.91
C ILE A 108 3.83 1.25 10.11
N ILE A 109 3.27 1.04 11.31
CA ILE A 109 2.35 -0.06 11.60
C ILE A 109 1.10 0.06 10.73
N TRP A 110 0.50 1.25 10.67
CA TRP A 110 -0.63 1.55 9.80
C TRP A 110 -0.30 1.34 8.31
N ALA A 111 0.85 1.85 7.85
CA ALA A 111 1.33 1.64 6.48
C ALA A 111 1.54 0.16 6.14
N ARG A 112 1.98 -0.66 7.09
CA ARG A 112 2.10 -2.12 6.89
C ARG A 112 0.71 -2.77 6.82
N SER A 113 -0.14 -2.47 7.79
CA SER A 113 -1.50 -3.02 7.87
C SER A 113 -2.31 -2.75 6.61
N ILE A 114 -2.21 -1.55 6.02
CA ILE A 114 -2.94 -1.23 4.78
C ILE A 114 -2.37 -1.99 3.57
N LYS A 115 -1.05 -2.17 3.48
CA LYS A 115 -0.40 -2.96 2.43
C LYS A 115 -0.74 -4.45 2.53
N ASP A 116 -0.99 -4.94 3.74
CA ASP A 116 -1.39 -6.33 3.97
C ASP A 116 -2.85 -6.56 3.55
N ARG A 117 -3.74 -5.59 3.78
CA ARG A 117 -5.15 -5.64 3.32
C ARG A 117 -5.29 -5.41 1.82
N ILE A 118 -4.63 -4.39 1.28
CA ILE A 118 -4.67 -4.02 -0.14
C ILE A 118 -3.25 -4.01 -0.68
N ARG A 119 -2.83 -5.11 -1.27
CA ARG A 119 -1.49 -5.23 -1.86
C ARG A 119 -1.37 -4.39 -3.12
N LEU A 120 -0.19 -3.83 -3.35
CA LEU A 120 0.10 -3.05 -4.57
C LEU A 120 -0.07 -3.89 -5.86
N THR A 121 0.10 -5.22 -5.79
CA THR A 121 -0.16 -6.15 -6.91
C THR A 121 -1.59 -6.07 -7.43
N ILE A 122 -2.53 -5.59 -6.62
CA ILE A 122 -3.91 -5.35 -7.06
C ILE A 122 -3.96 -4.32 -8.19
N SER A 123 -3.06 -3.32 -8.24
CA SER A 123 -3.01 -2.36 -9.35
C SER A 123 -2.92 -3.07 -10.71
N LEU A 124 -1.97 -4.02 -10.84
CA LEU A 124 -1.80 -4.84 -12.03
C LEU A 124 -3.02 -5.73 -12.33
N ALA A 125 -3.64 -6.29 -11.29
CA ALA A 125 -4.84 -7.10 -11.45
C ALA A 125 -6.03 -6.28 -11.96
N ILE A 126 -6.19 -5.03 -11.48
CA ILE A 126 -7.22 -4.10 -11.96
C ILE A 126 -6.94 -3.71 -13.42
N SER A 127 -5.71 -3.36 -13.77
CA SER A 127 -5.35 -3.06 -15.16
C SER A 127 -5.60 -4.25 -16.09
N PHE A 128 -5.24 -5.46 -15.68
CA PHE A 128 -5.58 -6.68 -16.43
C PHE A 128 -7.10 -6.86 -16.56
N LEU A 129 -7.86 -6.70 -15.48
CA LEU A 129 -9.31 -6.88 -15.51
C LEU A 129 -9.99 -5.83 -16.40
N ALA A 130 -9.47 -4.62 -16.47
CA ALA A 130 -9.91 -3.60 -17.41
C ALA A 130 -9.67 -4.05 -18.87
N CYS A 131 -8.48 -4.56 -19.20
CA CYS A 131 -8.18 -5.16 -20.51
C CYS A 131 -9.13 -6.32 -20.83
N HIS A 132 -9.32 -7.24 -19.88
CA HIS A 132 -10.18 -8.40 -20.05
C HIS A 132 -11.64 -8.00 -20.31
N THR A 133 -12.15 -7.03 -19.54
CA THR A 133 -13.51 -6.50 -19.70
C THR A 133 -13.69 -5.81 -21.06
N ALA A 134 -12.64 -5.14 -21.55
CA ALA A 134 -12.60 -4.54 -22.88
C ALA A 134 -12.33 -5.55 -24.02
N ARG A 135 -12.20 -6.85 -23.72
CA ARG A 135 -11.89 -7.93 -24.68
C ARG A 135 -10.56 -7.77 -25.40
N GLU A 136 -9.58 -7.21 -24.72
CA GLU A 136 -8.22 -7.03 -25.21
C GLU A 136 -7.43 -8.33 -25.12
N ALA A 137 -6.57 -8.58 -26.12
CA ALA A 137 -5.74 -9.79 -26.19
C ALA A 137 -4.50 -9.70 -25.29
N VAL A 138 -4.70 -9.34 -24.01
CA VAL A 138 -3.65 -9.20 -22.99
C VAL A 138 -3.78 -10.34 -22.00
N LEU A 139 -2.71 -11.08 -21.75
CA LEU A 139 -2.70 -12.15 -20.74
C LEU A 139 -2.19 -11.61 -19.39
N PRO A 140 -2.56 -12.25 -18.25
CA PRO A 140 -1.98 -11.90 -16.95
C PRO A 140 -0.45 -11.98 -16.93
N THR A 141 0.12 -12.95 -17.66
CA THR A 141 1.56 -13.14 -17.80
C THR A 141 2.23 -11.97 -18.51
N ASP A 142 1.56 -11.35 -19.48
CA ASP A 142 2.08 -10.20 -20.21
C ASP A 142 2.18 -8.99 -19.29
N VAL A 143 1.12 -8.71 -18.52
CA VAL A 143 1.09 -7.61 -17.55
C VAL A 143 2.22 -7.73 -16.52
N ILE A 144 2.41 -8.92 -15.95
CA ILE A 144 3.51 -9.17 -15.00
C ILE A 144 4.86 -8.99 -15.68
N LYS A 145 5.05 -9.56 -16.86
CA LYS A 145 6.29 -9.45 -17.63
C LYS A 145 6.63 -7.98 -17.94
N TRP A 146 5.68 -7.20 -18.43
CA TRP A 146 5.87 -5.80 -18.75
C TRP A 146 6.15 -4.94 -17.53
N ALA A 147 5.56 -5.27 -16.37
CA ALA A 147 5.86 -4.62 -15.10
C ALA A 147 7.30 -4.89 -14.63
N LEU A 148 7.77 -6.14 -14.77
CA LEU A 148 9.14 -6.53 -14.43
C LEU A 148 10.17 -5.94 -15.40
N GLU A 149 9.84 -5.85 -16.69
CA GLU A 149 10.67 -5.19 -17.71
C GLU A 149 10.68 -3.65 -17.58
N GLY A 150 9.87 -3.08 -16.67
CA GLY A 150 9.73 -1.63 -16.50
C GLY A 150 9.00 -0.92 -17.65
N LYS A 151 8.40 -1.67 -18.58
CA LYS A 151 7.58 -1.12 -19.67
C LYS A 151 6.23 -0.63 -19.16
N LEU A 152 5.67 -1.34 -18.18
CA LEU A 152 4.46 -0.98 -17.47
C LEU A 152 4.80 -0.37 -16.09
N PRO A 153 4.31 0.84 -15.76
CA PRO A 153 4.62 1.49 -14.48
C PRO A 153 4.18 0.68 -13.26
N TYR A 154 5.14 0.15 -12.51
CA TYR A 154 4.87 -0.59 -11.27
C TYR A 154 5.99 -0.42 -10.24
N LEU A 155 7.16 -0.97 -10.51
CA LEU A 155 8.29 -0.99 -9.56
C LEU A 155 8.80 0.42 -9.20
N ALA A 156 8.84 1.33 -10.18
CA ALA A 156 9.32 2.70 -10.02
C ALA A 156 8.20 3.75 -10.08
N ALA A 157 6.94 3.32 -10.12
CA ALA A 157 5.78 4.21 -10.26
C ALA A 157 5.70 5.27 -9.14
N PHE A 158 6.14 4.90 -7.93
CA PHE A 158 6.14 5.80 -6.76
C PHE A 158 6.93 7.10 -6.98
N VAL A 159 7.96 7.10 -7.84
CA VAL A 159 8.76 8.31 -8.15
C VAL A 159 7.93 9.32 -8.93
N ASN A 160 7.15 8.85 -9.90
CA ASN A 160 6.29 9.71 -10.71
C ASN A 160 5.09 10.21 -9.89
N ILE A 161 4.54 9.34 -9.04
CA ILE A 161 3.47 9.69 -8.11
C ILE A 161 3.94 10.81 -7.17
N GLU A 162 5.11 10.65 -6.54
CA GLU A 162 5.69 11.67 -5.67
C GLU A 162 5.86 13.02 -6.36
N LYS A 163 6.32 13.04 -7.62
CA LYS A 163 6.42 14.28 -8.42
C LYS A 163 5.06 14.94 -8.67
N MET A 164 4.06 14.16 -9.08
CA MET A 164 2.70 14.65 -9.35
C MET A 164 2.01 15.18 -8.10
N LEU A 165 2.37 14.69 -6.91
CA LEU A 165 1.77 15.14 -5.65
C LEU A 165 2.52 16.31 -5.03
N SER A 166 3.83 16.39 -5.26
CA SER A 166 4.66 17.52 -4.85
C SER A 166 4.21 18.83 -5.51
N SER A 167 3.68 18.77 -6.73
CA SER A 167 3.08 19.94 -7.40
C SER A 167 1.73 20.36 -6.82
N VAL A 168 1.01 19.45 -6.14
CA VAL A 168 -0.34 19.68 -5.58
C VAL A 168 -0.27 20.19 -4.12
N SER A 169 0.92 20.46 -3.58
CA SER A 169 1.11 20.94 -2.20
C SER A 169 0.48 20.04 -1.13
N GLN A 170 0.30 18.74 -1.40
CA GLN A 170 -0.18 17.79 -0.40
C GLN A 170 0.97 17.33 0.50
N GLN A 171 0.86 17.58 1.80
CA GLN A 171 1.76 17.00 2.78
C GLN A 171 1.42 15.53 3.00
N TRP A 172 2.41 14.65 2.83
CA TRP A 172 2.27 13.23 3.07
C TRP A 172 2.67 12.87 4.51
N PRO A 173 1.90 12.00 5.20
CA PRO A 173 2.27 11.55 6.54
C PRO A 173 3.56 10.72 6.52
N LEU A 174 3.81 9.97 5.44
CA LEU A 174 5.02 9.18 5.19
C LEU A 174 5.49 9.40 3.75
N SER A 175 6.80 9.27 3.49
CA SER A 175 7.31 9.35 2.11
C SER A 175 6.62 8.29 1.22
N PRO A 176 6.19 8.66 -0.01
CA PRO A 176 5.53 7.75 -0.95
C PRO A 176 6.30 6.45 -1.19
N LYS A 177 7.63 6.48 -1.11
CA LYS A 177 8.49 5.29 -1.20
C LYS A 177 8.17 4.21 -0.16
N TYR A 178 7.74 4.58 1.04
CA TYR A 178 7.38 3.60 2.07
C TYR A 178 6.00 2.97 1.82
N LEU A 179 5.08 3.75 1.26
CA LEU A 179 3.71 3.34 1.02
C LEU A 179 3.58 2.55 -0.29
N LEU A 180 4.11 3.11 -1.38
CA LEU A 180 3.81 2.71 -2.75
C LEU A 180 4.93 1.91 -3.44
N ARG A 181 6.00 1.55 -2.72
CA ARG A 181 7.02 0.65 -3.26
C ARG A 181 6.54 -0.81 -3.16
N PRO A 182 6.46 -1.54 -4.29
CA PRO A 182 6.22 -2.98 -4.28
C PRO A 182 7.30 -3.73 -3.48
N THR A 183 6.88 -4.77 -2.76
CA THR A 183 7.73 -5.62 -1.91
C THR A 183 7.69 -7.04 -2.42
#